data_AF-A0A3P7K769-F1
#
_entry.id   AF-A0A3P7K769-F1
#
_cell.length_a   1.000
_cell.length_b   1.000
_cell.length_c   1.000
_cell.angle_alpha   90.00
_cell.angle_beta   90.00
_cell.angle_gamma   90.00
#
_symmetry.space_group_name_H-M   'P 1'
#
loop_
_entity.id
_entity.type
_entity.pdbx_description
1 polymer ?
#
loop_
_entity_poly.entity_id
_entity_poly.type
_entity_poly.pdbx_seq_one_letter_code
_entity_poly.pdbx_strand_id
1 'polypeptide(L)'
;MKGTLNWPNCWGFKDQPTDHYMRPFQVALEKEVSKALKNTYSSKNCIEQHRDILRYLQDFVDAYDGIPKMGWIWLSLLGHDHESGVIRADPDFLRFLLHNKKKLDDSFVIILGDHGLRGGRVTHTDLGSLEVNNPLFSISIPKKLRRETDILKTLQENAARLQTHFDIRATLLDILKYQPSVNYTDREYIAMEGEYGSSLMRKQPDEERTCKTLFIPLPYCTCRYPVKEVKR
;
A
#
# COMPACT_ATOMS: atom_id res chain seq x y z
N MET A 1 5.38 -16.92 -14.65
CA MET A 1 4.10 -16.17 -14.60
C MET A 1 4.43 -14.68 -14.61
N LYS A 2 3.80 -13.85 -15.46
CA LYS A 2 3.92 -12.38 -15.37
C LYS A 2 2.99 -11.88 -14.26
N GLY A 3 3.33 -10.84 -13.51
CA GLY A 3 2.46 -10.23 -12.48
C GLY A 3 3.21 -9.25 -11.58
N THR A 4 2.52 -8.60 -10.64
CA THR A 4 3.10 -7.58 -9.73
C THR A 4 4.41 -8.00 -9.06
N LEU A 5 4.50 -9.26 -8.62
CA LEU A 5 5.72 -9.80 -8.00
C LEU A 5 6.66 -10.52 -8.98
N ASN A 6 6.20 -10.81 -10.20
CA ASN A 6 6.90 -11.65 -11.16
C ASN A 6 6.89 -10.97 -12.54
N TRP A 7 7.44 -9.76 -12.64
CA TRP A 7 7.55 -9.04 -13.92
C TRP A 7 8.70 -9.61 -14.78
N PRO A 8 8.63 -9.57 -16.12
CA PRO A 8 9.76 -9.96 -16.97
C PRO A 8 11.03 -9.22 -16.57
N ASN A 9 12.09 -9.97 -16.27
CA ASN A 9 13.41 -9.49 -15.83
C ASN A 9 13.51 -9.05 -14.35
N CYS A 10 12.48 -9.29 -13.52
CA CYS A 10 12.58 -9.17 -12.07
C CYS A 10 12.77 -10.55 -11.41
N TRP A 11 13.55 -10.58 -10.32
CA TRP A 11 13.70 -11.75 -9.47
C TRP A 11 12.44 -11.90 -8.60
N GLY A 12 11.40 -12.49 -9.18
CA GLY A 12 10.15 -12.79 -8.48
C GLY A 12 10.22 -14.09 -7.67
N PHE A 13 9.09 -14.51 -7.13
CA PHE A 13 8.99 -15.80 -6.43
C PHE A 13 8.96 -16.96 -7.44
N LYS A 14 9.84 -17.95 -7.23
CA LYS A 14 9.88 -19.17 -8.04
C LYS A 14 8.70 -20.09 -7.73
N ASP A 15 8.43 -20.28 -6.44
CA ASP A 15 7.34 -21.08 -5.90
C ASP A 15 6.22 -20.17 -5.35
N GLN A 16 5.05 -20.74 -5.06
CA GLN A 16 3.93 -19.99 -4.49
C GLN A 16 4.35 -19.39 -3.13
N PRO A 17 4.29 -18.05 -2.94
CA PRO A 17 4.86 -17.41 -1.75
C PRO A 17 3.90 -17.35 -0.55
N THR A 18 2.65 -17.78 -0.70
CA THR A 18 1.58 -17.69 0.31
C THR A 18 0.72 -18.94 0.30
N ASP A 19 0.07 -19.29 1.41
CA ASP A 19 -0.84 -20.44 1.46
C ASP A 19 -2.07 -20.25 0.54
N HIS A 20 -2.55 -19.01 0.48
CA HIS A 20 -3.69 -18.57 -0.31
C HIS A 20 -3.22 -17.64 -1.43
N TYR A 21 -3.42 -18.04 -2.69
CA TYR A 21 -2.90 -17.29 -3.83
C TYR A 21 -3.89 -17.22 -5.00
N MET A 22 -4.56 -16.07 -5.16
CA MET A 22 -5.58 -15.85 -6.19
C MET A 22 -5.01 -15.63 -7.60
N ARG A 23 -3.68 -15.60 -7.76
CA ARG A 23 -3.03 -15.31 -9.06
C ARG A 23 -3.45 -16.23 -10.20
N PRO A 24 -3.63 -17.56 -10.02
CA PRO A 24 -4.09 -18.42 -11.13
C PRO A 24 -5.41 -17.96 -11.73
N PHE A 25 -6.35 -17.53 -10.88
CA PHE A 25 -7.63 -16.97 -11.31
C PHE A 25 -7.44 -15.64 -12.07
N GLN A 26 -6.62 -14.74 -11.55
CA GLN A 26 -6.31 -13.46 -12.22
C GLN A 26 -5.65 -13.67 -13.59
N VAL A 27 -4.72 -14.62 -13.70
CA VAL A 27 -4.08 -14.98 -14.99
C VAL A 27 -5.11 -15.56 -15.96
N ALA A 28 -6.01 -16.43 -15.49
CA ALA A 28 -7.07 -16.99 -16.31
C ALA A 28 -7.99 -15.91 -16.87
N LEU A 29 -8.30 -14.90 -16.05
CA LEU A 29 -9.10 -13.75 -16.43
C LEU A 29 -8.37 -12.83 -17.44
N GLU A 30 -7.13 -12.44 -17.15
CA GLU A 30 -6.29 -11.60 -18.03
C GLU A 30 -6.05 -12.23 -19.41
N LYS A 31 -5.94 -13.57 -19.46
CA LYS A 31 -5.71 -14.31 -20.72
C LYS A 31 -7.00 -14.75 -21.42
N GLU A 32 -8.16 -14.36 -20.92
CA GLU A 32 -9.47 -14.78 -21.45
C GLU A 32 -9.57 -16.29 -21.71
N VAL A 33 -9.04 -17.12 -20.80
CA VAL A 33 -8.84 -18.57 -21.08
C VAL A 33 -10.15 -19.34 -21.31
N SER A 34 -11.31 -18.77 -21.00
CA SER A 34 -12.61 -19.39 -21.24
C SER A 34 -13.68 -18.39 -21.68
N LYS A 35 -14.61 -18.86 -22.52
CA LYS A 35 -15.80 -18.11 -22.94
C LYS A 35 -16.69 -17.73 -21.74
N ALA A 36 -16.74 -18.58 -20.71
CA ALA A 36 -17.49 -18.31 -19.49
C ALA A 36 -16.96 -17.06 -18.78
N LEU A 37 -15.65 -16.98 -18.53
CA LEU A 37 -15.03 -15.80 -17.92
C LEU A 37 -15.27 -14.54 -18.75
N LYS A 38 -15.07 -14.62 -20.07
CA LYS A 38 -15.30 -13.49 -20.98
C LYS A 38 -16.74 -12.98 -20.93
N ASN A 39 -17.71 -13.90 -20.91
CA ASN A 39 -19.12 -13.55 -20.83
C ASN A 39 -19.44 -12.92 -19.47
N THR A 40 -18.90 -13.48 -18.37
CA THR A 40 -19.11 -12.99 -17.00
C THR A 40 -18.57 -11.57 -16.83
N TYR A 41 -17.31 -11.31 -17.20
CA TYR A 41 -16.66 -10.00 -17.08
C TYR A 41 -16.89 -9.11 -18.30
N SER A 42 -18.14 -9.10 -18.80
CA SER A 42 -18.54 -8.21 -19.89
C SER A 42 -19.17 -6.93 -19.34
N SER A 43 -19.13 -5.86 -20.15
CA SER A 43 -19.79 -4.59 -19.83
C SER A 43 -21.28 -4.73 -19.55
N LYS A 44 -21.94 -5.77 -20.08
CA LYS A 44 -23.36 -6.05 -19.86
C LYS A 44 -23.68 -6.52 -18.44
N ASN A 45 -22.74 -7.20 -17.78
CA ASN A 45 -22.96 -7.76 -16.45
C ASN A 45 -22.53 -6.82 -15.34
N CYS A 46 -21.78 -5.75 -15.65
CA CYS A 46 -21.30 -4.77 -14.68
C CYS A 46 -20.56 -5.40 -13.48
N ILE A 47 -19.79 -6.48 -13.74
CA ILE A 47 -18.97 -7.17 -12.75
C ILE A 47 -17.53 -6.65 -12.86
N GLU A 48 -17.04 -6.03 -11.78
CA GLU A 48 -15.67 -5.54 -11.67
C GLU A 48 -14.83 -6.48 -10.80
N GLN A 49 -13.58 -6.69 -11.20
CA GLN A 49 -12.71 -7.74 -10.64
C GLN A 49 -12.34 -7.52 -9.17
N HIS A 50 -12.31 -6.28 -8.69
CA HIS A 50 -12.00 -5.98 -7.29
C HIS A 50 -13.05 -6.60 -6.34
N ARG A 51 -14.28 -6.80 -6.80
CA ARG A 51 -15.33 -7.46 -6.00
C ARG A 51 -15.01 -8.92 -5.72
N ASP A 52 -14.41 -9.62 -6.67
CA ASP A 52 -13.97 -11.01 -6.46
C ASP A 52 -12.82 -11.07 -5.48
N ILE A 53 -11.88 -10.13 -5.60
CA ILE A 53 -10.72 -10.03 -4.71
C ILE A 53 -11.17 -9.67 -3.29
N LEU A 54 -12.14 -8.75 -3.12
CA LEU A 54 -12.71 -8.43 -1.81
C LEU A 54 -13.48 -9.60 -1.19
N ARG A 55 -14.20 -10.41 -2.00
CA ARG A 55 -14.84 -11.64 -1.52
C ARG A 55 -13.81 -12.68 -1.07
N TYR A 56 -12.76 -12.88 -1.85
CA TYR A 56 -11.66 -13.78 -1.47
C TYR A 56 -10.96 -13.31 -0.19
N LEU A 57 -10.75 -12.00 -0.05
CA LEU A 57 -10.23 -11.42 1.18
C LEU A 57 -11.19 -11.64 2.36
N GLN A 58 -12.51 -11.52 2.16
CA GLN A 58 -13.51 -11.79 3.18
C GLN A 58 -13.41 -13.24 3.67
N ASP A 59 -13.33 -14.20 2.75
CA ASP A 59 -13.18 -15.63 3.09
C ASP A 59 -11.90 -15.86 3.92
N PHE A 60 -10.79 -15.19 3.57
CA PHE A 60 -9.55 -15.25 4.33
C PHE A 60 -9.64 -14.63 5.73
N VAL A 61 -10.36 -13.50 5.87
CA VAL A 61 -10.62 -12.86 7.16
C VAL A 61 -11.50 -13.73 8.06
N ASP A 62 -12.44 -14.47 7.47
CA ASP A 62 -13.36 -15.36 8.19
C ASP A 62 -12.74 -16.71 8.56
N ALA A 63 -11.73 -17.15 7.81
CA ALA A 63 -11.00 -18.38 8.08
C ALA A 63 -10.02 -18.25 9.27
N TYR A 64 -9.54 -19.38 9.78
CA TYR A 64 -8.43 -19.46 10.75
C TYR A 64 -8.64 -18.61 12.01
N ASP A 65 -9.78 -18.75 12.68
CA ASP A 65 -10.05 -18.01 13.92
C ASP A 65 -8.95 -18.25 14.98
N GLY A 66 -8.59 -17.19 15.70
CA GLY A 66 -7.50 -17.22 16.69
C GLY A 66 -6.07 -17.29 16.15
N ILE A 67 -5.86 -17.43 14.83
CA ILE A 67 -4.52 -17.48 14.22
C ILE A 67 -4.16 -16.09 13.64
N PRO A 68 -2.96 -15.55 13.92
CA PRO A 68 -2.46 -14.34 13.28
C PRO A 68 -2.39 -14.49 11.76
N LYS A 69 -2.82 -13.45 11.03
CA LYS A 69 -2.90 -13.46 9.56
C LYS A 69 -2.08 -12.34 8.97
N MET A 70 -1.45 -12.61 7.84
CA MET A 70 -0.90 -11.58 6.95
C MET A 70 -1.59 -11.71 5.60
N GLY A 71 -2.28 -10.65 5.18
CA GLY A 71 -2.89 -10.55 3.87
C GLY A 71 -2.21 -9.45 3.06
N TRP A 72 -1.92 -9.74 1.79
CA TRP A 72 -1.47 -8.74 0.84
C TRP A 72 -2.35 -8.81 -0.41
N ILE A 73 -3.03 -7.69 -0.68
CA ILE A 73 -3.99 -7.57 -1.77
C ILE A 73 -3.53 -6.47 -2.70
N TRP A 74 -3.46 -6.78 -4.00
CA TRP A 74 -3.02 -5.85 -5.03
C TRP A 74 -4.05 -5.80 -6.16
N LEU A 75 -4.67 -4.63 -6.36
CA LEU A 75 -5.78 -4.43 -7.27
C LEU A 75 -5.31 -3.76 -8.57
N SER A 76 -4.54 -4.49 -9.39
CA SER A 76 -3.81 -3.93 -10.54
C SER A 76 -4.66 -3.18 -11.57
N LEU A 77 -5.96 -3.46 -11.67
CA LEU A 77 -6.85 -2.81 -12.63
C LEU A 77 -7.64 -1.65 -12.03
N LEU A 78 -7.88 -1.67 -10.72
CA LEU A 78 -8.70 -0.67 -10.07
C LEU A 78 -7.91 0.64 -9.96
N GLY A 79 -8.36 1.68 -10.67
CA GLY A 79 -7.71 2.99 -10.66
C GLY A 79 -6.46 3.09 -11.54
N HIS A 80 -6.16 2.07 -12.37
CA HIS A 80 -5.00 2.10 -13.26
C HIS A 80 -5.16 3.09 -14.43
N ASP A 81 -6.33 3.09 -15.08
CA ASP A 81 -6.54 3.81 -16.34
C ASP A 81 -7.33 5.12 -16.21
N HIS A 82 -8.05 5.33 -15.10
CA HIS A 82 -8.96 6.48 -14.95
C HIS A 82 -9.16 6.85 -13.49
N GLU A 83 -9.20 8.15 -13.20
CA GLU A 83 -9.32 8.71 -11.84
C GLU A 83 -10.62 8.29 -11.12
N SER A 84 -11.68 8.08 -11.88
CA SER A 84 -12.98 7.64 -11.35
C SER A 84 -13.04 6.17 -10.93
N GLY A 85 -12.01 5.37 -11.25
CA GLY A 85 -11.97 3.94 -10.92
C GLY A 85 -12.06 3.70 -9.41
N VAL A 86 -11.20 4.38 -8.64
CA VAL A 86 -11.16 4.24 -7.18
C VAL A 86 -12.45 4.78 -6.53
N ILE A 87 -12.96 5.91 -7.01
CA ILE A 87 -14.20 6.53 -6.50
C ILE A 87 -15.39 5.57 -6.61
N ARG A 88 -15.50 4.85 -7.72
CA ARG A 88 -16.59 3.89 -7.93
C ARG A 88 -16.55 2.71 -6.97
N ALA A 89 -15.35 2.29 -6.55
CA ALA A 89 -15.16 1.17 -5.64
C ALA A 89 -15.27 1.57 -4.17
N ASP A 90 -15.21 2.86 -3.82
CA ASP A 90 -15.26 3.34 -2.43
C ASP A 90 -16.39 2.71 -1.58
N PRO A 91 -17.65 2.62 -2.07
CA PRO A 91 -18.72 1.96 -1.32
C PRO A 91 -18.45 0.48 -1.02
N ASP A 92 -17.76 -0.23 -1.91
CA ASP A 92 -17.45 -1.65 -1.76
C ASP A 92 -16.42 -1.84 -0.62
N PHE A 93 -15.39 -0.98 -0.56
CA PHE A 93 -14.39 -0.97 0.52
C PHE A 93 -14.97 -0.51 1.85
N LEU A 94 -15.79 0.54 1.85
CA LEU A 94 -16.45 1.01 3.05
C LEU A 94 -17.29 -0.10 3.68
N ARG A 95 -18.09 -0.82 2.87
CA ARG A 95 -18.87 -1.97 3.35
C ARG A 95 -17.97 -3.08 3.90
N PHE A 96 -16.88 -3.42 3.21
CA PHE A 96 -15.92 -4.42 3.69
C PHE A 96 -15.30 -4.03 5.05
N LEU A 97 -14.83 -2.79 5.19
CA LEU A 97 -14.19 -2.30 6.42
C LEU A 97 -15.18 -2.21 7.58
N LEU A 98 -16.42 -1.76 7.33
CA LEU A 98 -17.46 -1.72 8.35
C LEU A 98 -17.89 -3.11 8.80
N HIS A 99 -18.04 -4.04 7.85
CA HIS A 99 -18.38 -5.43 8.14
C HIS A 99 -17.33 -6.10 9.02
N ASN A 100 -16.04 -5.85 8.74
CA ASN A 100 -14.92 -6.43 9.47
C ASN A 100 -14.40 -5.57 10.62
N LYS A 101 -15.09 -4.46 10.97
CA LYS A 101 -14.61 -3.47 11.94
C LYS A 101 -14.08 -4.09 13.23
N LYS A 102 -14.83 -5.04 13.81
CA LYS A 102 -14.43 -5.72 15.05
C LYS A 102 -13.24 -6.67 14.84
N LYS A 103 -13.19 -7.41 13.73
CA LYS A 103 -12.11 -8.34 13.41
C LYS A 103 -10.78 -7.64 13.17
N LEU A 104 -10.84 -6.37 12.78
CA LEU A 104 -9.67 -5.51 12.53
C LEU A 104 -9.21 -4.73 13.78
N ASP A 105 -9.87 -4.89 14.93
CA ASP A 105 -9.55 -4.10 16.15
C ASP A 105 -8.10 -4.33 16.63
N ASP A 106 -7.57 -5.53 16.43
CA ASP A 106 -6.20 -5.92 16.80
C ASP A 106 -5.25 -6.00 15.59
N SER A 107 -5.62 -5.36 14.47
CA SER A 107 -4.86 -5.42 13.21
C SER A 107 -4.18 -4.11 12.85
N PHE A 108 -3.02 -4.21 12.21
CA PHE A 108 -2.49 -3.14 11.37
C PHE A 108 -3.15 -3.26 9.99
N VAL A 109 -3.88 -2.23 9.58
CA VAL A 109 -4.57 -2.16 8.29
C VAL A 109 -3.93 -1.05 7.48
N ILE A 110 -3.40 -1.40 6.31
CA ILE A 110 -2.69 -0.47 5.43
C ILE A 110 -3.42 -0.39 4.09
N ILE A 111 -3.65 0.83 3.61
CA ILE A 111 -4.11 1.13 2.25
C ILE A 111 -3.02 1.96 1.59
N LEU A 112 -2.48 1.50 0.47
CA LEU A 112 -1.36 2.16 -0.19
C LEU A 112 -1.43 2.07 -1.71
N GLY A 113 -0.80 3.02 -2.39
CA GLY A 113 -0.46 2.96 -3.81
C GLY A 113 1.05 2.79 -4.04
N ASP A 114 1.44 2.26 -5.20
CA ASP A 114 2.81 2.30 -5.70
C ASP A 114 3.12 3.63 -6.40
N HIS A 115 2.12 4.24 -7.04
CA HIS A 115 2.19 5.56 -7.66
C HIS A 115 0.80 6.22 -7.72
N GLY A 116 0.74 7.52 -8.05
CA GLY A 116 -0.53 8.16 -8.42
C GLY A 116 -0.91 7.88 -9.87
N LEU A 117 -2.03 8.41 -10.35
CA LEU A 117 -2.48 8.16 -11.73
C LEU A 117 -1.46 8.70 -12.73
N ARG A 118 -1.02 7.85 -13.69
CA ARG A 118 0.03 8.18 -14.68
C ARG A 118 -0.49 8.64 -16.05
N GLY A 119 -1.81 8.66 -16.24
CA GLY A 119 -2.43 9.03 -17.50
C GLY A 119 -3.71 9.83 -17.34
N GLY A 120 -4.27 10.26 -18.46
CA GLY A 120 -5.48 11.09 -18.49
C GLY A 120 -5.18 12.58 -18.31
N ARG A 121 -6.20 13.42 -18.54
CA ARG A 121 -6.01 14.89 -18.55
C ARG A 121 -5.62 15.45 -17.19
N VAL A 122 -5.97 14.75 -16.10
CA VAL A 122 -5.69 15.19 -14.74
C VAL A 122 -4.19 15.31 -14.45
N THR A 123 -3.34 14.50 -15.09
CA THR A 123 -1.87 14.54 -14.89
C THR A 123 -1.22 15.78 -15.49
N HIS A 124 -1.91 16.52 -16.36
CA HIS A 124 -1.45 17.79 -16.91
C HIS A 124 -1.72 18.98 -15.98
N THR A 125 -2.46 18.78 -14.89
CA THR A 125 -2.65 19.82 -13.87
C THR A 125 -1.44 19.90 -12.94
N ASP A 126 -1.23 21.06 -12.32
CA ASP A 126 -0.13 21.24 -11.36
C ASP A 126 -0.20 20.26 -10.19
N LEU A 127 -1.41 19.94 -9.72
CA LEU A 127 -1.63 18.95 -8.66
C LEU A 127 -1.43 17.53 -9.17
N GLY A 128 -2.07 17.17 -10.29
CA GLY A 128 -1.97 15.81 -10.84
C GLY A 128 -0.53 15.42 -11.20
N SER A 129 0.27 16.34 -11.72
CA SER A 129 1.68 16.09 -12.01
C SER A 129 2.53 15.78 -10.76
N LEU A 130 2.18 16.34 -9.60
CA LEU A 130 2.79 15.98 -8.32
C LEU A 130 2.30 14.61 -7.85
N GLU A 131 0.99 14.39 -7.93
CA GLU A 131 0.34 13.18 -7.43
C GLU A 131 0.82 11.91 -8.13
N VAL A 132 1.27 12.00 -9.39
CA VAL A 132 1.94 10.89 -10.11
C VAL A 132 3.02 10.20 -9.26
N ASN A 133 3.79 10.98 -8.50
CA ASN A 133 4.90 10.51 -7.66
C ASN A 133 4.60 10.62 -6.16
N ASN A 134 3.35 10.93 -5.77
CA ASN A 134 2.91 11.05 -4.38
C ASN A 134 1.78 10.06 -4.07
N PRO A 135 2.05 8.74 -4.06
CA PRO A 135 1.02 7.76 -3.79
C PRO A 135 0.49 7.86 -2.36
N LEU A 136 -0.80 7.54 -2.21
CA LEU A 136 -1.41 7.40 -0.90
C LEU A 136 -0.69 6.32 -0.06
N PHE A 137 -0.46 6.62 1.21
CA PHE A 137 -0.22 5.64 2.24
C PHE A 137 -1.06 6.00 3.47
N SER A 138 -1.89 5.06 3.92
CA SER A 138 -2.69 5.20 5.13
C SER A 138 -2.54 3.95 5.97
N ILE A 139 -2.36 4.14 7.27
CA ILE A 139 -2.23 3.05 8.24
C ILE A 139 -3.17 3.27 9.42
N SER A 140 -3.91 2.23 9.75
CA SER A 140 -4.72 2.11 10.95
C SER A 140 -4.06 1.07 11.86
N ILE A 141 -3.67 1.47 13.07
CA ILE A 141 -2.99 0.58 14.04
C ILE A 141 -3.99 -0.12 14.99
N PRO A 142 -3.64 -1.24 15.64
CA PRO A 142 -4.50 -1.88 16.64
C PRO A 142 -5.04 -0.91 17.69
N LYS A 143 -6.34 -1.01 18.03
CA LYS A 143 -7.01 -0.11 18.99
C LYS A 143 -6.34 -0.09 20.35
N LYS A 144 -5.84 -1.24 20.81
CA LYS A 144 -5.11 -1.37 22.07
C LYS A 144 -3.85 -0.49 22.06
N LEU A 145 -3.06 -0.59 20.99
CA LEU A 145 -1.83 0.19 20.84
C LEU A 145 -2.10 1.69 20.76
N ARG A 146 -3.22 2.14 20.16
CA ARG A 146 -3.60 3.57 20.16
C ARG A 146 -3.80 4.16 21.55
N ARG A 147 -4.24 3.34 22.51
CA ARG A 147 -4.59 3.78 23.87
C ARG A 147 -3.45 3.59 24.85
N GLU A 148 -2.67 2.52 24.69
CA GLU A 148 -1.67 2.08 25.66
C GLU A 148 -0.24 2.50 25.28
N THR A 149 -0.03 3.02 24.06
CA THR A 149 1.29 3.45 23.57
C THR A 149 1.20 4.84 22.92
N ASP A 150 2.34 5.38 22.56
CA ASP A 150 2.50 6.63 21.83
C ASP A 150 2.65 6.45 20.31
N ILE A 151 2.49 5.22 19.78
CA ILE A 151 2.63 4.93 18.34
C ILE A 151 1.77 5.86 17.48
N LEU A 152 0.53 6.14 17.88
CA LEU A 152 -0.36 7.02 17.12
C LEU A 152 0.20 8.45 17.03
N LYS A 153 0.78 8.96 18.13
CA LYS A 153 1.40 10.28 18.17
C LYS A 153 2.64 10.31 17.27
N THR A 154 3.51 9.31 17.37
CA THR A 154 4.72 9.22 16.51
C THR A 154 4.36 9.10 15.03
N LEU A 155 3.32 8.33 14.69
CA LEU A 155 2.82 8.25 13.31
C LEU A 155 2.30 9.60 12.81
N GLN A 156 1.59 10.36 13.63
CA GLN A 156 1.11 11.71 13.28
C GLN A 156 2.26 12.69 13.05
N GLU A 157 3.28 12.65 13.91
CA GLU A 157 4.49 13.47 13.76
C GLU A 157 5.25 13.12 12.47
N ASN A 158 5.46 11.83 12.21
CA ASN A 158 6.15 11.36 11.01
C ASN A 158 5.34 11.59 9.73
N ALA A 159 4.01 11.55 9.79
CA ALA A 159 3.15 11.85 8.64
C ALA A 159 3.30 13.29 8.11
N ALA A 160 3.80 14.22 8.94
CA ALA A 160 4.09 15.59 8.53
C ALA A 160 5.47 15.75 7.84
N ARG A 161 6.24 14.67 7.69
CA ARG A 161 7.57 14.65 7.05
C ARG A 161 7.51 13.86 5.74
N LEU A 162 8.46 14.11 4.84
CA LEU A 162 8.60 13.33 3.60
C LEU A 162 8.87 11.85 3.92
N GLN A 163 8.04 10.94 3.39
CA GLN A 163 8.17 9.49 3.57
C GLN A 163 8.38 8.77 2.24
N THR A 164 8.93 7.56 2.29
CA THR A 164 9.20 6.70 1.14
C THR A 164 8.68 5.27 1.38
N HIS A 165 8.59 4.47 0.32
CA HIS A 165 8.31 3.03 0.47
C HIS A 165 9.38 2.28 1.26
N PHE A 166 10.61 2.81 1.36
CA PHE A 166 11.62 2.23 2.25
C PHE A 166 11.20 2.36 3.72
N ASP A 167 10.61 3.48 4.12
CA ASP A 167 10.08 3.68 5.49
C ASP A 167 8.90 2.74 5.75
N ILE A 168 8.04 2.51 4.76
CA ILE A 168 6.95 1.52 4.84
C ILE A 168 7.54 0.13 5.09
N ARG A 169 8.55 -0.28 4.32
CA ARG A 169 9.23 -1.56 4.51
C ARG A 169 9.86 -1.69 5.90
N ALA A 170 10.59 -0.67 6.36
CA ALA A 170 11.18 -0.64 7.69
C ALA A 170 10.10 -0.73 8.79
N THR A 171 8.94 -0.09 8.58
CA THR A 171 7.79 -0.18 9.49
C THR A 171 7.23 -1.60 9.58
N LEU A 172 7.07 -2.29 8.45
CA LEU A 172 6.62 -3.69 8.43
C LEU A 172 7.59 -4.61 9.19
N LEU A 173 8.90 -4.40 9.01
CA LEU A 173 9.91 -5.14 9.75
C LEU A 173 9.90 -4.82 11.24
N ASP A 174 9.68 -3.55 11.62
CA ASP A 174 9.52 -3.12 13.00
C ASP A 174 8.36 -3.88 13.68
N ILE A 175 7.19 -3.87 13.04
CA ILE A 175 5.98 -4.56 13.52
C ILE A 175 6.26 -6.05 13.76
N LEU A 176 6.95 -6.70 12.83
CA LEU A 176 7.13 -8.15 12.85
C LEU A 176 8.28 -8.62 13.74
N LYS A 177 9.40 -7.88 13.79
CA LYS A 177 10.66 -8.37 14.36
C LYS A 177 11.08 -7.67 15.65
N TYR A 178 10.82 -6.37 15.78
CA TYR A 178 11.43 -5.54 16.84
C TYR A 178 10.43 -5.09 17.90
N GLN A 179 9.24 -4.63 17.48
CA GLN A 179 8.21 -4.17 18.41
C GLN A 179 7.67 -5.24 19.37
N PRO A 180 7.53 -6.53 18.98
CA PRO A 180 7.03 -7.55 19.88
C PRO A 180 7.90 -7.74 21.13
N SER A 181 9.24 -7.67 21.02
CA SER A 181 10.15 -7.88 22.16
C SER A 181 10.14 -6.74 23.18
N VAL A 182 9.64 -5.57 22.78
CA VAL A 182 9.55 -4.35 23.60
C VAL A 182 8.10 -3.98 23.89
N ASN A 183 7.15 -4.90 23.70
CA ASN A 183 5.71 -4.67 23.91
C ASN A 183 5.18 -3.40 23.23
N TYR A 184 5.73 -3.06 22.06
CA TYR A 184 5.32 -1.91 21.25
C TYR A 184 5.55 -0.53 21.90
N THR A 185 6.36 -0.41 22.97
CA THR A 185 6.54 0.86 23.70
C THR A 185 7.78 1.67 23.30
N ASP A 186 8.80 1.03 22.70
CA ASP A 186 10.06 1.70 22.37
C ASP A 186 9.99 2.46 21.04
N ARG A 187 10.08 3.79 21.14
CA ARG A 187 10.06 4.75 20.03
C ARG A 187 11.44 5.22 19.59
N GLU A 188 12.52 4.79 20.21
CA GLU A 188 13.84 5.29 19.83
C GLU A 188 14.21 4.86 18.41
N TYR A 189 14.97 5.72 17.74
CA TYR A 189 15.46 5.43 16.39
C TYR A 189 16.35 4.19 16.41
N ILE A 190 16.17 3.32 15.43
CA ILE A 190 17.04 2.19 15.17
C ILE A 190 17.40 2.14 13.69
N ALA A 191 18.68 1.93 13.40
CA ALA A 191 19.16 1.59 12.07
C ALA A 191 19.00 0.08 11.87
N MET A 192 18.00 -0.34 11.09
CA MET A 192 17.78 -1.76 10.79
C MET A 192 18.78 -2.23 9.74
N GLU A 193 19.49 -3.32 10.03
CA GLU A 193 20.49 -3.87 9.11
C GLU A 193 19.86 -4.21 7.75
N GLY A 194 20.49 -3.72 6.67
CA GLY A 194 20.03 -3.95 5.29
C GLY A 194 18.84 -3.11 4.83
N GLU A 195 18.37 -2.17 5.65
CA GLU A 195 17.22 -1.32 5.33
C GLU A 195 17.63 0.13 5.08
N TYR A 196 17.03 0.76 4.07
CA TYR A 196 17.27 2.16 3.70
C TYR A 196 16.31 3.14 4.40
N GLY A 197 15.18 2.65 4.89
CA GLY A 197 14.13 3.46 5.49
C GLY A 197 14.14 3.42 7.02
N SER A 198 13.38 4.33 7.62
CA SER A 198 13.15 4.38 9.07
C SER A 198 11.71 4.01 9.39
N SER A 199 11.49 3.22 10.44
CA SER A 199 10.12 2.87 10.87
C SER A 199 9.30 4.12 11.15
N LEU A 200 8.10 4.19 10.57
CA LEU A 200 7.13 5.27 10.79
C LEU A 200 6.59 5.28 12.23
N MET A 201 6.74 4.19 12.96
CA MET A 201 6.32 4.11 14.36
C MET A 201 7.38 4.63 15.33
N ARG A 202 8.63 4.85 14.90
CA ARG A 202 9.74 5.32 15.77
C ARG A 202 10.10 6.77 15.46
N LYS A 203 10.88 7.40 16.34
CA LYS A 203 11.61 8.62 16.01
C LYS A 203 12.45 8.37 14.76
N GLN A 204 12.43 9.32 13.84
CA GLN A 204 13.29 9.31 12.66
C GLN A 204 14.47 10.27 12.90
N PRO A 205 15.62 10.08 12.23
CA PRO A 205 16.78 10.96 12.39
C PRO A 205 16.43 12.45 12.28
N ASP A 206 17.13 13.28 13.04
CA ASP A 206 16.90 14.74 13.09
C ASP A 206 17.31 15.45 11.79
N GLU A 207 18.00 14.75 10.91
CA GLU A 207 18.39 15.22 9.59
C GLU A 207 17.16 15.60 8.75
N GLU A 208 17.30 16.69 7.99
CA GLU A 208 16.24 17.13 7.09
C GLU A 208 15.97 16.06 6.02
N ARG A 209 14.70 15.67 5.91
CA ARG A 209 14.25 14.65 4.97
C ARG A 209 14.01 15.29 3.60
N THR A 210 14.95 15.09 2.70
CA THR A 210 14.96 15.61 1.34
C THR A 210 15.07 14.45 0.35
N CYS A 211 14.78 14.70 -0.92
CA CYS A 211 14.99 13.68 -1.96
C CYS A 211 16.44 13.15 -1.99
N LYS A 212 17.42 14.00 -1.62
CA LYS A 212 18.83 13.59 -1.54
C LYS A 212 19.10 12.67 -0.34
N THR A 213 18.62 13.01 0.85
CA THR A 213 18.87 12.22 2.08
C THR A 213 18.08 10.92 2.12
N LEU A 214 16.95 10.86 1.39
CA LEU A 214 16.12 9.66 1.30
C LEU A 214 16.35 8.84 0.01
N PHE A 215 17.41 9.15 -0.74
CA PHE A 215 17.76 8.43 -1.98
C PHE A 215 16.63 8.37 -3.01
N ILE A 216 15.75 9.39 -3.03
CA ILE A 216 14.69 9.51 -4.03
C ILE A 216 15.32 10.03 -5.32
N PRO A 217 15.26 9.28 -6.45
CA PRO A 217 15.80 9.77 -7.71
C PRO A 217 15.12 11.06 -8.13
N LEU A 218 15.89 11.99 -8.72
CA LEU A 218 15.39 13.31 -9.08
C LEU A 218 14.08 13.31 -9.92
N PRO A 219 13.86 12.38 -10.88
CA PRO A 219 12.58 12.30 -11.62
C PRO A 219 11.36 11.96 -10.77
N TYR A 220 11.54 11.37 -9.59
CA TYR A 220 10.48 11.01 -8.64
C TYR A 220 10.39 11.97 -7.46
N CYS A 221 11.26 12.98 -7.41
CA CYS A 221 11.28 13.95 -6.33
C CYS A 221 10.08 14.89 -6.42
N THR A 222 9.26 14.94 -5.37
CA THR A 222 8.09 15.84 -5.27
C THR A 222 8.42 17.17 -4.60
N CYS A 223 9.61 17.30 -4.00
CA CYS A 223 10.05 18.56 -3.38
C CYS A 223 10.16 19.66 -4.44
N ARG A 224 9.38 20.73 -4.27
CA ARG A 224 9.49 21.93 -5.10
C ARG A 224 10.47 22.90 -4.45
N TYR A 225 11.41 23.41 -5.24
CA TYR A 225 12.31 24.48 -4.84
C TYR A 225 11.81 25.81 -5.39
N PRO A 226 12.02 26.94 -4.69
CA PRO A 226 11.77 28.26 -5.25
C PRO A 226 12.60 28.43 -6.53
N VAL A 227 11.93 28.63 -7.66
CA VAL A 227 12.61 28.94 -8.92
C VAL A 227 12.89 30.43 -8.93
N LYS A 228 14.16 30.81 -9.20
CA LYS A 228 14.55 32.21 -9.41
C LYS A 228 14.98 32.39 -10.86
N GLU A 229 14.42 33.38 -11.54
CA GLU A 229 14.94 33.78 -12.85
C GLU A 229 16.37 34.30 -12.72
N VAL A 230 17.30 33.62 -13.39
CA VAL A 230 18.67 34.11 -13.55
C VAL A 230 18.71 34.82 -14.89
N LYS A 231 18.80 36.16 -14.87
CA LYS A 231 19.12 36.93 -16.08
C LYS A 231 20.50 36.50 -16.54
N ARG A 232 20.58 35.91 -17.73
CA ARG A 232 21.85 35.68 -18.43
C ARG A 232 22.35 36.98 -19.04
#